data_AF-A0A2E7RPD6-F1
#
_entry.id   AF-A0A2E7RPD6-F1
#
_cell.length_a   1.000
_cell.length_b   1.000
_cell.length_c   1.000
_cell.angle_alpha   90.00
_cell.angle_beta   90.00
_cell.angle_gamma   90.00
#
_symmetry.space_group_name_H-M   'P 1'
#
loop_
_entity.id
_entity.type
_entity.pdbx_description
1 polymer ?
#
loop_
_entity_poly.entity_id
_entity_poly.type
_entity_poly.pdbx_seq_one_letter_code
_entity_poly.pdbx_strand_id
1 'polypeptide(L)'
;MSQELSVDISKQTISSGYLQFFELEIGSGSVNKLYFHDGKNENSADITFDGNTYISLPIQMTGVEVTTTGTVNRPSITVANVESVLKSQSKFKTEMRESDWDASVGGLGITNSNFRLDDLIGSRLVRRRTLEKYLTSNPTVEFPKDTYIIDRIATKTSMYVSFELSSPHDLIGFRLPSRAVVGKYCPWKYQGAASNVIASDKQGACVWKTNEQINLGSATASVYFTENDEPIVKATALASASSAYNNSTTYSADAIVLDSGIYYQSMSDSNQGNARTNEVFWRILRSYTVWSSDAGVTYTIDTDDPAKNSYVLHDNTIWRALIGHTRSATIEPDFDSPYWARADICGKLIKSCKSRYQARGTNSNTGTDFIPSTTFSTAAVLPFGGFPGSRKFR
;
A
#
# COMPACT_ATOMS: atom_id res chain seq x y z
N MET A 1 -36.50 -9.87 -5.94
CA MET A 1 -37.30 -10.47 -7.03
C MET A 1 -38.48 -9.54 -7.28
N SER A 2 -38.90 -9.30 -8.54
CA SER A 2 -40.05 -8.43 -8.81
C SER A 2 -41.37 -9.13 -8.44
N GLN A 3 -42.42 -8.34 -8.13
CA GLN A 3 -43.75 -8.89 -7.78
C GLN A 3 -44.35 -9.69 -8.95
N GLU A 4 -44.16 -9.24 -10.19
CA GLU A 4 -44.64 -9.89 -11.42
C GLU A 4 -44.10 -11.31 -11.60
N LEU A 5 -42.79 -11.51 -11.41
CA LEU A 5 -42.16 -12.84 -11.44
C LEU A 5 -42.70 -13.77 -10.35
N SER A 6 -42.97 -13.22 -9.17
CA SER A 6 -43.45 -14.01 -8.03
C SER A 6 -44.86 -14.56 -8.29
N VAL A 7 -45.70 -13.78 -8.97
CA VAL A 7 -47.05 -14.19 -9.40
C VAL A 7 -46.97 -15.28 -10.47
N ASP A 8 -46.07 -15.17 -11.44
CA ASP A 8 -45.96 -16.19 -12.49
C ASP A 8 -45.38 -17.52 -12.03
N ILE A 9 -44.43 -17.50 -11.10
CA ILE A 9 -43.88 -18.74 -10.50
C ILE A 9 -44.97 -19.49 -9.72
N SER A 10 -45.97 -18.78 -9.20
CA SER A 10 -47.09 -19.37 -8.45
C SER A 10 -48.19 -19.99 -9.31
N LYS A 11 -48.15 -19.80 -10.64
CA LYS A 11 -49.13 -20.39 -11.58
C LYS A 11 -48.81 -21.86 -11.82
N GLN A 12 -49.85 -22.70 -11.89
CA GLN A 12 -49.71 -24.14 -12.16
C GLN A 12 -49.18 -24.45 -13.58
N THR A 13 -49.20 -23.46 -14.48
CA THR A 13 -48.62 -23.56 -15.82
C THR A 13 -47.85 -22.28 -16.16
N ILE A 14 -46.58 -22.44 -16.54
CA ILE A 14 -45.74 -21.36 -17.05
C ILE A 14 -45.74 -21.49 -18.59
N SER A 15 -46.45 -20.60 -19.27
CA SER A 15 -46.60 -20.61 -20.74
C SER A 15 -45.48 -19.89 -21.49
N SER A 16 -44.32 -19.67 -20.85
CA SER A 16 -43.22 -18.86 -21.42
C SER A 16 -41.88 -19.58 -21.23
N GLY A 17 -41.01 -19.50 -22.24
CA GLY A 17 -39.67 -20.09 -22.22
C GLY A 17 -38.83 -19.52 -21.07
N TYR A 18 -38.01 -20.39 -20.47
CA TYR A 18 -37.03 -19.99 -19.46
C TYR A 18 -35.68 -19.71 -20.13
N LEU A 19 -35.17 -18.49 -19.96
CA LEU A 19 -33.94 -18.05 -20.60
C LEU A 19 -32.83 -17.82 -19.58
N GLN A 20 -31.62 -18.18 -19.98
CA GLN A 20 -30.40 -18.00 -19.19
C GLN A 20 -29.38 -17.20 -19.96
N PHE A 21 -28.82 -16.21 -19.28
CA PHE A 21 -27.80 -15.31 -19.79
C PHE A 21 -26.56 -15.37 -18.92
N PHE A 22 -25.41 -15.18 -19.53
CA PHE A 22 -24.10 -15.17 -18.90
C PHE A 22 -23.35 -13.91 -19.29
N GLU A 23 -22.87 -13.17 -18.29
CA GLU A 23 -21.99 -12.03 -18.45
C GLU A 23 -20.61 -12.43 -17.91
N LEU A 24 -19.60 -12.47 -18.77
CA LEU A 24 -18.23 -12.84 -18.41
C LEU A 24 -17.35 -11.59 -18.44
N GLU A 25 -16.85 -11.19 -17.27
CA GLU A 25 -15.97 -10.04 -17.09
C GLU A 25 -14.52 -10.51 -16.92
N ILE A 26 -13.65 -10.07 -17.84
CA ILE A 26 -12.25 -10.51 -17.93
C ILE A 26 -11.34 -9.40 -17.40
N GLY A 27 -10.55 -9.70 -16.36
CA GLY A 27 -9.54 -8.79 -15.84
C GLY A 27 -10.06 -7.40 -15.45
N SER A 28 -9.20 -6.39 -15.54
CA SER A 28 -9.54 -4.98 -15.31
C SER A 28 -9.70 -4.21 -16.61
N GLY A 29 -10.70 -3.34 -16.69
CA GLY A 29 -11.00 -2.51 -17.85
C GLY A 29 -12.39 -1.87 -17.71
N SER A 30 -12.70 -0.89 -18.55
CA SER A 30 -14.04 -0.28 -18.65
C SER A 30 -14.94 -1.05 -19.62
N VAL A 31 -14.35 -1.71 -20.62
CA VAL A 31 -15.02 -2.49 -21.67
C VAL A 31 -14.34 -3.87 -21.73
N ASN A 32 -14.75 -4.72 -20.80
CA ASN A 32 -14.13 -6.02 -20.54
C ASN A 32 -15.14 -7.16 -20.33
N LYS A 33 -16.38 -6.97 -20.79
CA LYS A 33 -17.50 -7.91 -20.57
C LYS A 33 -17.97 -8.52 -21.87
N LEU A 34 -18.25 -9.82 -21.82
CA LEU A 34 -18.83 -10.59 -22.91
C LEU A 34 -20.20 -11.13 -22.51
N TYR A 35 -21.14 -11.18 -23.45
CA TYR A 35 -22.55 -11.50 -23.20
C TYR A 35 -22.99 -12.73 -24.00
N PHE A 36 -23.43 -13.78 -23.32
CA PHE A 36 -23.82 -15.06 -23.93
C PHE A 36 -25.15 -15.62 -23.41
N HIS A 37 -25.82 -16.46 -24.20
CA HIS A 37 -26.97 -17.25 -23.75
C HIS A 37 -26.86 -18.71 -24.22
N ASP A 38 -27.60 -19.61 -23.57
CA ASP A 38 -27.52 -21.07 -23.76
C ASP A 38 -28.13 -21.61 -25.07
N GLY A 39 -28.51 -20.73 -26.00
CA GLY A 39 -28.97 -21.09 -27.34
C GLY A 39 -30.29 -21.85 -27.43
N LYS A 40 -31.04 -22.00 -26.33
CA LYS A 40 -32.27 -22.82 -26.23
C LYS A 40 -33.53 -22.26 -26.93
N ASN A 41 -33.38 -21.31 -27.84
CA ASN A 41 -34.50 -20.79 -28.63
C ASN A 41 -34.57 -21.48 -30.00
N GLU A 42 -35.75 -21.51 -30.62
CA GLU A 42 -36.06 -22.28 -31.84
C GLU A 42 -35.16 -21.96 -33.04
N ASN A 43 -34.52 -20.77 -33.05
CA ASN A 43 -33.66 -20.30 -34.14
C ASN A 43 -32.18 -20.10 -33.77
N SER A 44 -31.76 -20.37 -32.51
CA SER A 44 -30.40 -20.10 -32.01
C SER A 44 -29.87 -18.69 -32.31
N ALA A 45 -30.76 -17.70 -32.47
CA ALA A 45 -30.43 -16.32 -32.78
C ALA A 45 -29.97 -15.55 -31.53
N ASP A 46 -29.21 -14.47 -31.76
CA ASP A 46 -28.74 -13.58 -30.70
C ASP A 46 -29.94 -12.85 -30.07
N ILE A 47 -29.91 -12.65 -28.74
CA ILE A 47 -31.05 -12.12 -27.96
C ILE A 47 -30.66 -10.78 -27.34
N THR A 48 -31.47 -9.74 -27.56
CA THR A 48 -31.31 -8.47 -26.83
C THR A 48 -32.08 -8.51 -25.51
N PHE A 49 -31.39 -8.24 -24.41
CA PHE A 49 -31.98 -8.16 -23.07
C PHE A 49 -31.28 -7.06 -22.26
N ASP A 50 -32.06 -6.22 -21.57
CA ASP A 50 -31.52 -5.16 -20.70
C ASP A 50 -30.52 -4.23 -21.42
N GLY A 51 -30.81 -3.92 -22.70
CA GLY A 51 -29.98 -3.07 -23.56
C GLY A 51 -28.71 -3.74 -24.13
N ASN A 52 -28.40 -4.99 -23.76
CA ASN A 52 -27.24 -5.73 -24.24
C ASN A 52 -27.65 -6.84 -25.22
N THR A 53 -26.79 -7.15 -26.19
CA THR A 53 -26.99 -8.27 -27.12
C THR A 53 -26.21 -9.48 -26.63
N TYR A 54 -26.93 -10.57 -26.35
CA TYR A 54 -26.36 -11.83 -25.91
C TYR A 54 -26.21 -12.76 -27.11
N ILE A 55 -25.01 -13.30 -27.29
CA ILE A 55 -24.70 -14.21 -28.40
C ILE A 55 -25.05 -15.64 -28.02
N SER A 56 -25.60 -16.38 -28.97
CA SER A 56 -25.88 -17.81 -28.79
C SER A 56 -24.59 -18.61 -28.70
N LEU A 57 -24.32 -19.22 -27.55
CA LEU A 57 -23.19 -20.12 -27.35
C LEU A 57 -23.69 -21.36 -26.58
N PRO A 58 -23.38 -22.59 -27.03
CA PRO A 58 -23.81 -23.81 -26.36
C PRO A 58 -23.06 -23.95 -25.01
N ILE A 59 -23.67 -23.38 -23.98
CA ILE A 59 -23.16 -23.32 -22.61
C ILE A 59 -24.12 -24.08 -21.70
N GLN A 60 -23.57 -24.89 -20.80
CA GLN A 60 -24.32 -25.58 -19.77
C GLN A 60 -23.67 -25.34 -18.40
N MET A 61 -24.48 -24.94 -17.42
CA MET A 61 -24.06 -24.81 -16.03
C MET A 61 -24.74 -25.87 -15.18
N THR A 62 -23.97 -26.55 -14.34
CA THR A 62 -24.41 -27.65 -13.45
C THR A 62 -23.89 -27.44 -12.03
N GLY A 63 -24.47 -28.12 -11.03
CA GLY A 63 -24.03 -28.02 -9.64
C GLY A 63 -24.36 -26.68 -8.95
N VAL A 64 -25.34 -25.95 -9.47
CA VAL A 64 -25.86 -24.71 -8.86
C VAL A 64 -26.87 -25.08 -7.77
N GLU A 65 -26.37 -25.47 -6.60
CA GLU A 65 -27.19 -25.82 -5.44
C GLU A 65 -26.93 -24.83 -4.30
N VAL A 66 -27.97 -24.29 -3.69
CA VAL A 66 -27.82 -23.47 -2.49
C VAL A 66 -27.94 -24.39 -1.28
N THR A 67 -26.81 -24.75 -0.69
CA THR A 67 -26.78 -25.53 0.56
C THR A 67 -26.72 -24.57 1.75
N THR A 68 -27.45 -24.90 2.82
CA THR A 68 -27.40 -24.17 4.10
C THR A 68 -26.31 -24.69 5.03
N THR A 69 -25.63 -25.77 4.63
CA THR A 69 -24.66 -26.52 5.43
C THR A 69 -23.23 -26.22 4.97
N GLY A 70 -22.67 -25.09 5.42
CA GLY A 70 -21.23 -24.82 5.66
C GLY A 70 -20.23 -24.85 4.49
N THR A 71 -20.37 -25.72 3.50
CA THR A 71 -19.48 -25.81 2.35
C THR A 71 -20.17 -25.16 1.16
N VAL A 72 -19.55 -24.10 0.65
CA VAL A 72 -19.98 -23.45 -0.58
C VAL A 72 -19.86 -24.47 -1.72
N ASN A 73 -20.97 -24.70 -2.43
CA ASN A 73 -20.99 -25.55 -3.61
C ASN A 73 -20.07 -24.96 -4.70
N ARG A 74 -19.48 -25.83 -5.52
CA ARG A 74 -18.57 -25.45 -6.61
C ARG A 74 -19.17 -25.84 -7.95
N PRO A 75 -20.02 -24.97 -8.54
CA PRO A 75 -20.65 -25.27 -9.83
C PRO A 75 -19.63 -25.48 -10.93
N SER A 76 -20.06 -26.19 -11.98
CA SER A 76 -19.28 -26.31 -13.21
C SER A 76 -20.03 -25.66 -14.37
N ILE A 77 -19.31 -24.83 -15.14
CA ILE A 77 -19.79 -24.29 -16.41
C ILE A 77 -19.01 -24.93 -17.55
N THR A 78 -19.72 -25.51 -18.51
CA THR A 78 -19.17 -26.20 -19.67
C THR A 78 -19.59 -25.46 -20.93
N VAL A 79 -18.61 -25.12 -21.76
CA VAL A 79 -18.81 -24.49 -23.06
C VAL A 79 -18.47 -25.54 -24.13
N ALA A 80 -19.43 -25.88 -24.97
CA ALA A 80 -19.19 -26.74 -26.12
C ALA A 80 -18.56 -25.91 -27.24
N ASN A 81 -17.74 -26.56 -28.07
CA ASN A 81 -17.04 -26.00 -29.23
C ASN A 81 -15.95 -24.98 -28.88
N VAL A 82 -14.86 -25.47 -28.27
CA VAL A 82 -13.66 -24.68 -27.93
C VAL A 82 -13.03 -24.00 -29.15
N GLU A 83 -13.12 -24.63 -30.33
CA GLU A 83 -12.64 -24.05 -31.58
C GLU A 83 -13.37 -22.74 -31.93
N SER A 84 -14.67 -22.68 -31.66
CA SER A 84 -15.48 -21.46 -31.83
C SER A 84 -15.26 -20.41 -30.75
N VAL A 85 -14.45 -20.66 -29.73
CA VAL A 85 -14.02 -19.64 -28.75
C VAL A 85 -12.59 -19.17 -29.06
N LEU A 86 -11.77 -20.04 -29.66
CA LEU A 86 -10.35 -19.78 -29.91
C LEU A 86 -10.05 -19.21 -31.32
N LYS A 87 -10.89 -19.47 -32.33
CA LYS A 87 -10.70 -18.95 -33.69
C LYS A 87 -10.82 -17.42 -33.70
N SER A 88 -9.88 -16.75 -34.38
CA SER A 88 -9.80 -15.28 -34.45
C SER A 88 -11.06 -14.61 -35.03
N GLN A 89 -11.82 -15.32 -35.86
CA GLN A 89 -13.09 -14.87 -36.45
C GLN A 89 -14.34 -15.44 -35.77
N SER A 90 -14.20 -15.98 -34.55
CA SER A 90 -15.37 -16.45 -33.81
C SER A 90 -16.23 -15.30 -33.30
N LYS A 91 -17.55 -15.53 -33.22
CA LYS A 91 -18.49 -14.59 -32.58
C LYS A 91 -18.06 -14.20 -31.14
N PHE A 92 -17.35 -15.09 -30.43
CA PHE A 92 -16.80 -14.79 -29.11
C PHE A 92 -15.73 -13.70 -29.17
N LYS A 93 -14.77 -13.83 -30.10
CA LYS A 93 -13.65 -12.89 -30.23
C LYS A 93 -14.00 -11.62 -31.01
N THR A 94 -15.09 -11.61 -31.78
CA THR A 94 -15.57 -10.39 -32.45
C THR A 94 -16.07 -9.33 -31.48
N GLU A 95 -16.53 -9.73 -30.28
CA GLU A 95 -16.90 -8.78 -29.21
C GLU A 95 -15.67 -8.14 -28.55
N MET A 96 -14.49 -8.76 -28.66
CA MET A 96 -13.21 -8.20 -28.22
C MET A 96 -12.62 -7.25 -29.28
N ARG A 97 -13.39 -6.21 -29.66
CA ARG A 97 -13.00 -5.27 -30.74
C ARG A 97 -11.82 -4.41 -30.29
N GLU A 98 -10.74 -4.44 -31.06
CA GLU A 98 -9.47 -3.78 -30.74
C GLU A 98 -9.57 -2.25 -30.52
N SER A 99 -10.61 -1.59 -31.04
CA SER A 99 -10.83 -0.15 -30.87
C SER A 99 -11.34 0.25 -29.49
N ASP A 100 -12.10 -0.63 -28.82
CA ASP A 100 -12.86 -0.29 -27.61
C ASP A 100 -12.59 -1.24 -26.44
N TRP A 101 -12.07 -2.44 -26.71
CA TRP A 101 -11.77 -3.45 -25.70
C TRP A 101 -10.48 -3.11 -24.94
N ASP A 102 -10.57 -2.97 -23.61
CA ASP A 102 -9.47 -2.51 -22.76
C ASP A 102 -9.13 -3.47 -21.60
N ALA A 103 -9.58 -4.73 -21.68
CA ALA A 103 -9.32 -5.71 -20.63
C ALA A 103 -7.83 -5.97 -20.44
N SER A 104 -7.40 -6.07 -19.18
CA SER A 104 -6.02 -6.38 -18.80
C SER A 104 -5.98 -7.39 -17.65
N VAL A 105 -5.07 -8.35 -17.72
CA VAL A 105 -4.82 -9.34 -16.67
C VAL A 105 -3.36 -9.22 -16.23
N GLY A 106 -3.13 -8.95 -14.95
CA GLY A 106 -1.77 -8.75 -14.43
C GLY A 106 -1.03 -7.56 -15.04
N GLY A 107 -1.75 -6.54 -15.52
CA GLY A 107 -1.17 -5.37 -16.19
C GLY A 107 -0.83 -5.58 -17.68
N LEU A 108 -1.11 -6.75 -18.24
CA LEU A 108 -0.97 -7.04 -19.67
C LEU A 108 -2.33 -6.94 -20.35
N GLY A 109 -2.41 -6.18 -21.45
CA GLY A 109 -3.63 -6.06 -22.24
C GLY A 109 -4.01 -7.38 -22.91
N ILE A 110 -5.28 -7.76 -22.79
CA ILE A 110 -5.87 -8.94 -23.43
C ILE A 110 -6.66 -8.48 -24.65
N THR A 111 -6.36 -9.01 -25.82
CA THR A 111 -7.00 -8.71 -27.10
C THR A 111 -7.43 -10.01 -27.80
N ASN A 112 -8.20 -9.91 -28.88
CA ASN A 112 -8.60 -11.06 -29.70
C ASN A 112 -7.40 -11.97 -30.10
N SER A 113 -6.25 -11.36 -30.40
CA SER A 113 -5.08 -12.07 -30.91
C SER A 113 -4.29 -12.83 -29.84
N ASN A 114 -4.26 -12.33 -28.59
CA ASN A 114 -3.46 -12.93 -27.52
C ASN A 114 -4.29 -13.72 -26.48
N PHE A 115 -5.63 -13.66 -26.56
CA PHE A 115 -6.54 -14.35 -25.65
C PHE A 115 -6.30 -15.87 -25.55
N ARG A 116 -6.17 -16.35 -24.32
CA ARG A 116 -6.10 -17.77 -23.95
C ARG A 116 -7.20 -18.10 -22.94
N LEU A 117 -7.64 -19.36 -22.93
CA LEU A 117 -8.63 -19.83 -21.94
C LEU A 117 -8.11 -19.71 -20.50
N ASP A 118 -6.80 -19.74 -20.31
CA ASP A 118 -6.17 -19.56 -19.00
C ASP A 118 -6.36 -18.14 -18.45
N ASP A 119 -6.57 -17.14 -19.34
CA ASP A 119 -6.85 -15.74 -18.95
C ASP A 119 -8.26 -15.60 -18.32
N LEU A 120 -9.11 -16.62 -18.46
CA LEU A 120 -10.42 -16.66 -17.80
C LEU A 120 -10.31 -17.05 -16.32
N ILE A 121 -9.19 -17.58 -15.85
CA ILE A 121 -9.00 -17.90 -14.44
C ILE A 121 -8.99 -16.60 -13.63
N GLY A 122 -9.80 -16.55 -12.56
CA GLY A 122 -10.03 -15.36 -11.76
C GLY A 122 -11.05 -14.37 -12.36
N SER A 123 -11.53 -14.61 -13.58
CA SER A 123 -12.56 -13.78 -14.21
C SER A 123 -13.92 -13.96 -13.53
N ARG A 124 -14.74 -12.91 -13.56
CA ARG A 124 -16.05 -12.89 -12.89
C ARG A 124 -17.14 -13.29 -13.87
N LEU A 125 -17.96 -14.26 -13.48
CA LEU A 125 -19.10 -14.74 -14.26
C LEU A 125 -20.40 -14.39 -13.53
N VAL A 126 -21.31 -13.71 -14.22
CA VAL A 126 -22.66 -13.42 -13.72
C VAL A 126 -23.67 -14.21 -14.52
N ARG A 127 -24.52 -14.98 -13.86
CA ARG A 127 -25.67 -15.66 -14.46
C ARG A 127 -26.93 -14.86 -14.19
N ARG A 128 -27.63 -14.50 -15.25
CA ARG A 128 -28.95 -13.83 -15.22
C ARG A 128 -30.00 -14.76 -15.80
N ARG A 129 -31.23 -14.64 -15.31
CA ARG A 129 -32.33 -15.54 -15.67
C ARG A 129 -33.61 -14.74 -15.78
N THR A 130 -34.41 -15.01 -16.80
CA THR A 130 -35.73 -14.42 -16.96
C THR A 130 -36.67 -15.35 -17.72
N LEU A 131 -37.94 -14.98 -17.82
CA LEU A 131 -38.90 -15.62 -18.71
C LEU A 131 -38.92 -14.85 -20.04
N GLU A 132 -39.09 -15.56 -21.15
CA GLU A 132 -39.06 -15.01 -22.50
C GLU A 132 -40.03 -13.84 -22.71
N LYS A 133 -41.19 -13.87 -22.07
CA LYS A 133 -42.17 -12.76 -22.12
C LYS A 133 -41.68 -11.44 -21.52
N TYR A 134 -40.59 -11.48 -20.75
CA TYR A 134 -39.98 -10.31 -20.11
C TYR A 134 -38.75 -9.79 -20.85
N LEU A 135 -38.42 -10.30 -22.04
CA LEU A 135 -37.27 -9.83 -22.82
C LEU A 135 -37.33 -8.31 -23.11
N THR A 136 -38.53 -7.78 -23.33
CA THR A 136 -38.77 -6.37 -23.67
C THR A 136 -39.37 -5.56 -22.52
N SER A 137 -39.41 -6.11 -21.29
CA SER A 137 -39.99 -5.41 -20.14
C SER A 137 -39.10 -4.23 -19.70
N ASN A 138 -39.71 -3.08 -19.41
CA ASN A 138 -39.04 -1.93 -18.80
C ASN A 138 -39.91 -1.42 -17.63
N PRO A 139 -39.45 -1.53 -16.36
CA PRO A 139 -38.13 -1.95 -15.91
C PRO A 139 -37.85 -3.45 -16.16
N THR A 140 -36.57 -3.82 -16.24
CA THR A 140 -36.12 -5.20 -16.49
C THR A 140 -36.61 -6.15 -15.40
N VAL A 141 -37.35 -7.18 -15.79
CA VAL A 141 -37.89 -8.21 -14.91
C VAL A 141 -36.99 -9.45 -14.98
N GLU A 142 -36.29 -9.78 -13.89
CA GLU A 142 -35.40 -10.95 -13.80
C GLU A 142 -35.37 -11.61 -12.41
N PHE A 143 -34.93 -12.88 -12.38
CA PHE A 143 -34.60 -13.59 -11.14
C PHE A 143 -33.31 -13.02 -10.51
N PRO A 144 -33.03 -13.30 -9.22
CA PRO A 144 -31.76 -12.92 -8.61
C PRO A 144 -30.55 -13.38 -9.44
N LYS A 145 -29.58 -12.48 -9.60
CA LYS A 145 -28.33 -12.73 -10.30
C LYS A 145 -27.43 -13.61 -9.45
N ASP A 146 -26.89 -14.67 -10.04
CA ASP A 146 -25.86 -15.48 -9.39
C ASP A 146 -24.49 -14.97 -9.87
N THR A 147 -23.55 -14.71 -8.95
CA THR A 147 -22.19 -14.26 -9.30
C THR A 147 -21.17 -15.29 -8.84
N TYR A 148 -20.21 -15.58 -9.71
CA TYR A 148 -19.15 -16.55 -9.51
C TYR A 148 -17.79 -16.01 -9.97
N ILE A 149 -16.73 -16.61 -9.48
CA ILE A 149 -15.36 -16.44 -9.96
C ILE A 149 -14.93 -17.77 -10.60
N ILE A 150 -14.28 -17.71 -11.75
CA ILE A 150 -13.68 -18.91 -12.37
C ILE A 150 -12.43 -19.28 -11.57
N ASP A 151 -12.45 -20.44 -10.90
CA ASP A 151 -11.33 -20.87 -10.04
C ASP A 151 -10.26 -21.61 -10.84
N ARG A 152 -10.68 -22.59 -11.65
CA ARG A 152 -9.76 -23.36 -12.50
C ARG A 152 -10.44 -23.99 -13.71
N ILE A 153 -9.63 -24.37 -14.70
CA ILE A 153 -10.05 -25.23 -15.81
C ILE A 153 -10.12 -26.67 -15.28
N ALA A 154 -11.33 -27.23 -15.17
CA ALA A 154 -11.56 -28.58 -14.69
C ALA A 154 -11.25 -29.63 -15.76
N THR A 155 -11.61 -29.34 -17.02
CA THR A 155 -11.33 -30.23 -18.17
C THR A 155 -11.23 -29.41 -19.44
N LYS A 156 -10.26 -29.74 -20.31
CA LYS A 156 -10.05 -29.10 -21.60
C LYS A 156 -9.86 -30.17 -22.66
N THR A 157 -10.77 -30.22 -23.63
CA THR A 157 -10.70 -31.09 -24.82
C THR A 157 -10.84 -30.25 -26.08
N SER A 158 -10.63 -30.84 -27.26
CA SER A 158 -10.89 -30.15 -28.54
C SER A 158 -12.38 -29.85 -28.76
N MET A 159 -13.28 -30.55 -28.07
CA MET A 159 -14.73 -30.46 -28.26
C MET A 159 -15.42 -29.57 -27.23
N TYR A 160 -14.93 -29.52 -25.99
CA TYR A 160 -15.50 -28.70 -24.92
C TYR A 160 -14.46 -28.32 -23.87
N VAL A 161 -14.73 -27.22 -23.15
CA VAL A 161 -13.98 -26.78 -21.97
C VAL A 161 -14.94 -26.66 -20.80
N SER A 162 -14.52 -27.15 -19.63
CA SER A 162 -15.27 -27.10 -18.39
C SER A 162 -14.47 -26.34 -17.33
N PHE A 163 -15.11 -25.37 -16.69
CA PHE A 163 -14.56 -24.54 -15.63
C PHE A 163 -15.23 -24.86 -14.31
N GLU A 164 -14.44 -24.90 -13.24
CA GLU A 164 -14.94 -24.93 -11.87
C GLU A 164 -15.12 -23.51 -11.36
N LEU A 165 -16.27 -23.24 -10.76
CA LEU A 165 -16.67 -21.92 -10.28
C LEU A 165 -16.67 -21.88 -8.75
N SER A 166 -16.21 -20.77 -8.19
CA SER A 166 -16.28 -20.45 -6.77
C SER A 166 -17.22 -19.27 -6.51
N SER A 167 -17.83 -19.23 -5.32
CA SER A 167 -18.57 -18.04 -4.88
C SER A 167 -17.58 -16.91 -4.57
N PRO A 168 -17.90 -15.64 -4.87
CA PRO A 168 -17.11 -14.49 -4.42
C PRO A 168 -16.93 -14.41 -2.90
N HIS A 169 -17.80 -15.09 -2.14
CA HIS A 169 -17.75 -15.16 -0.68
C HIS A 169 -16.86 -16.30 -0.17
N ASP A 170 -16.35 -17.16 -1.06
CA ASP A 170 -15.43 -18.24 -0.72
C ASP A 170 -14.01 -17.68 -0.55
N LEU A 171 -13.74 -17.06 0.61
CA LEU A 171 -12.47 -16.40 0.95
C LEU A 171 -11.38 -17.39 1.42
N ILE A 172 -11.31 -18.60 0.84
CA ILE A 172 -10.28 -19.58 1.20
C ILE A 172 -8.89 -19.01 0.87
N GLY A 173 -8.03 -18.89 1.89
CA GLY A 173 -6.66 -18.40 1.77
C GLY A 173 -6.48 -16.89 2.03
N PHE A 174 -7.56 -16.12 2.17
CA PHE A 174 -7.46 -14.70 2.49
C PHE A 174 -7.42 -14.48 4.01
N ARG A 175 -6.31 -13.96 4.54
CA ARG A 175 -6.19 -13.56 5.95
C ARG A 175 -6.53 -12.07 6.11
N LEU A 176 -7.64 -11.80 6.78
CA LEU A 176 -7.97 -10.49 7.35
C LEU A 176 -7.55 -10.48 8.82
N PRO A 177 -6.78 -9.49 9.31
CA PRO A 177 -6.20 -8.33 8.61
C PRO A 177 -4.99 -8.67 7.74
N SER A 178 -4.80 -7.94 6.63
CA SER A 178 -3.67 -8.14 5.71
C SER A 178 -2.30 -7.83 6.30
N ARG A 179 -2.24 -7.17 7.47
CA ARG A 179 -1.00 -6.80 8.17
C ARG A 179 -1.13 -7.08 9.67
N ALA A 180 -0.17 -7.82 10.22
CA ALA A 180 -0.04 -7.99 11.66
C ALA A 180 0.63 -6.77 12.30
N VAL A 181 0.06 -6.24 13.38
CA VAL A 181 0.67 -5.18 14.19
C VAL A 181 1.60 -5.84 15.21
N VAL A 182 2.91 -5.78 14.96
CA VAL A 182 3.92 -6.28 15.90
C VAL A 182 4.25 -5.18 16.90
N GLY A 183 4.02 -5.41 18.20
CA GLY A 183 4.05 -4.36 19.23
C GLY A 183 5.37 -3.57 19.40
N LYS A 184 6.49 -4.04 18.85
CA LYS A 184 7.79 -3.36 18.90
C LYS A 184 8.03 -2.40 17.72
N TYR A 185 7.42 -2.65 16.57
CA TYR A 185 7.72 -1.96 15.32
C TYR A 185 6.56 -1.06 14.87
N CYS A 186 6.90 0.11 14.32
CA CYS A 186 5.99 1.07 13.76
C CYS A 186 5.69 0.73 12.29
N PRO A 187 4.42 0.50 11.91
CA PRO A 187 4.06 0.08 10.56
C PRO A 187 3.91 1.25 9.57
N TRP A 188 3.92 2.50 10.03
CA TRP A 188 3.61 3.65 9.17
C TRP A 188 4.83 4.12 8.37
N LYS A 189 4.57 4.72 7.21
CA LYS A 189 5.58 5.48 6.46
C LYS A 189 5.96 6.70 7.30
N TYR A 190 7.26 7.00 7.36
CA TYR A 190 7.75 8.15 8.12
C TYR A 190 7.19 9.44 7.51
N GLN A 191 6.64 10.33 8.34
CA GLN A 191 5.95 11.57 7.92
C GLN A 191 4.82 11.36 6.90
N GLY A 192 4.35 10.12 6.71
CA GLY A 192 3.32 9.80 5.72
C GLY A 192 1.95 10.42 6.01
N ALA A 193 1.74 10.99 7.20
CA ALA A 193 0.54 11.73 7.56
C ALA A 193 0.87 13.12 8.14
N ALA A 194 2.02 13.69 7.79
CA ALA A 194 2.40 15.04 8.19
C ALA A 194 1.38 16.07 7.68
N SER A 195 1.30 17.23 8.34
CA SER A 195 0.28 18.26 8.04
C SER A 195 0.38 18.85 6.63
N ASN A 196 1.57 18.78 6.02
CA ASN A 196 1.84 19.24 4.66
C ASN A 196 1.51 18.19 3.58
N VAL A 197 1.11 16.97 3.95
CA VAL A 197 0.74 15.90 2.99
C VAL A 197 -0.75 16.00 2.67
N ILE A 198 -1.09 16.10 1.38
CA ILE A 198 -2.48 16.14 0.91
C ILE A 198 -3.22 14.84 1.27
N ALA A 199 -4.53 14.93 1.49
CA ALA A 199 -5.31 13.82 2.04
C ALA A 199 -5.25 12.53 1.21
N SER A 200 -5.21 12.64 -0.13
CA SER A 200 -5.08 11.50 -1.05
C SER A 200 -3.74 10.77 -0.94
N ASP A 201 -2.68 11.50 -0.55
CA ASP A 201 -1.30 11.00 -0.57
C ASP A 201 -0.86 10.53 0.82
N LYS A 202 -1.73 10.64 1.83
CA LYS A 202 -1.42 10.20 3.18
C LYS A 202 -1.21 8.69 3.21
N GLN A 203 -0.01 8.28 3.60
CA GLN A 203 0.40 6.89 3.70
C GLN A 203 0.72 6.53 5.16
N GLY A 204 -0.31 6.12 5.90
CA GLY A 204 -0.21 5.74 7.31
C GLY A 204 -0.65 6.83 8.28
N ALA A 205 -0.11 6.83 9.51
CA ALA A 205 -0.54 7.72 10.59
C ALA A 205 0.61 8.47 11.28
N CYS A 206 1.81 8.48 10.68
CA CYS A 206 2.94 9.24 11.24
C CYS A 206 2.78 10.73 10.91
N VAL A 207 2.36 11.51 11.91
CA VAL A 207 2.12 12.96 11.81
C VAL A 207 3.37 13.82 12.07
N TRP A 208 4.56 13.21 12.07
CA TRP A 208 5.82 13.92 12.35
C TRP A 208 6.08 14.97 11.25
N LYS A 209 6.50 16.18 11.64
CA LYS A 209 6.72 17.31 10.72
C LYS A 209 8.16 17.38 10.21
N THR A 210 8.42 18.18 9.18
CA THR A 210 9.77 18.44 8.64
C THR A 210 10.53 19.50 9.42
N ASN A 211 9.83 20.48 10.00
CA ASN A 211 10.39 21.51 10.87
C ASN A 211 9.48 21.77 12.08
N GLU A 212 10.02 22.45 13.10
CA GLU A 212 9.30 22.90 14.29
C GLU A 212 8.44 21.78 14.92
N GLN A 213 9.03 20.59 15.06
CA GLN A 213 8.30 19.37 15.42
C GLN A 213 7.89 19.33 16.89
N ILE A 214 8.66 19.96 17.78
CA ILE A 214 8.43 19.93 19.23
C ILE A 214 8.03 21.30 19.72
N ASN A 215 6.95 21.37 20.50
CA ASN A 215 6.54 22.57 21.21
C ASN A 215 7.10 22.53 22.65
N LEU A 216 7.81 23.59 23.03
CA LEU A 216 8.47 23.77 24.33
C LEU A 216 7.76 24.85 25.18
N GLY A 217 6.46 25.07 24.95
CA GLY A 217 5.68 26.14 25.55
C GLY A 217 5.63 27.37 24.66
N SER A 218 6.50 28.36 24.92
CA SER A 218 6.56 29.61 24.16
C SER A 218 7.39 29.54 22.88
N ALA A 219 8.07 28.41 22.63
CA ALA A 219 8.96 28.22 21.50
C ALA A 219 8.79 26.83 20.86
N THR A 220 9.27 26.69 19.63
CA THR A 220 9.34 25.42 18.91
C THR A 220 10.79 25.00 18.70
N ALA A 221 11.01 23.70 18.52
CA ALA A 221 12.32 23.13 18.22
C ALA A 221 12.22 22.13 17.06
N SER A 222 13.27 22.11 16.24
CA SER A 222 13.44 21.13 15.18
C SER A 222 14.37 20.01 15.63
N VAL A 223 13.95 18.77 15.42
CA VAL A 223 14.65 17.57 15.88
C VAL A 223 14.71 16.53 14.78
N TYR A 224 15.91 16.01 14.56
CA TYR A 224 16.23 15.09 13.49
C TYR A 224 17.00 13.89 14.03
N PHE A 225 16.76 12.70 13.48
CA PHE A 225 17.52 11.51 13.85
C PHE A 225 17.80 10.62 12.65
N THR A 226 18.91 9.90 12.70
CA THR A 226 19.21 8.84 11.74
C THR A 226 18.29 7.63 11.96
N GLU A 227 18.37 6.65 11.06
CA GLU A 227 17.68 5.36 11.19
C GLU A 227 18.05 4.60 12.48
N ASN A 228 19.23 4.86 13.05
CA ASN A 228 19.72 4.23 14.28
C ASN A 228 19.39 5.05 15.54
N ASP A 229 18.48 6.03 15.44
CA ASP A 229 18.10 6.94 16.53
C ASP A 229 19.26 7.80 17.08
N GLU A 230 20.26 8.09 16.23
CA GLU A 230 21.33 9.05 16.53
C GLU A 230 20.83 10.47 16.24
N PRO A 231 20.91 11.42 17.18
CA PRO A 231 20.50 12.80 16.93
C PRO A 231 21.34 13.45 15.83
N ILE A 232 20.69 14.20 14.97
CA ILE A 232 21.35 15.07 13.99
C ILE A 232 21.13 16.52 14.44
N VAL A 233 22.21 17.17 14.85
CA VAL A 233 22.19 18.47 15.53
C VAL A 233 23.06 19.46 14.76
N LYS A 234 22.72 20.74 14.81
CA LYS A 234 23.45 21.78 14.08
C LYS A 234 24.88 21.88 14.60
N ALA A 235 25.85 21.98 13.69
CA ALA A 235 27.27 21.96 14.01
C ALA A 235 27.67 23.05 15.04
N THR A 236 27.12 24.26 14.92
CA THR A 236 27.39 25.37 15.85
C THR A 236 26.89 25.09 17.27
N ALA A 237 25.73 24.43 17.40
CA ALA A 237 25.18 24.05 18.70
C ALA A 237 26.02 22.94 19.37
N LEU A 238 26.44 21.93 18.59
CA LEU A 238 27.32 20.87 19.10
C LEU A 238 28.70 21.40 19.50
N ALA A 239 29.32 22.22 18.66
CA ALA A 239 30.63 22.82 18.96
C ALA A 239 30.59 23.62 20.27
N SER A 240 29.50 24.36 20.50
CA SER A 240 29.31 25.16 21.72
C SER A 240 29.05 24.30 22.97
N ALA A 241 28.48 23.11 22.81
CA ALA A 241 28.09 22.24 23.91
C ALA A 241 29.13 21.13 24.24
N SER A 242 30.13 20.93 23.37
CA SER A 242 31.08 19.82 23.47
C SER A 242 32.40 20.18 24.15
N SER A 243 33.04 19.17 24.74
CA SER A 243 34.43 19.23 25.24
C SER A 243 35.29 18.13 24.61
N ALA A 244 36.62 18.22 24.68
CA ALA A 244 37.46 17.10 24.24
C ALA A 244 37.29 15.89 25.16
N TYR A 245 37.23 14.68 24.58
CA TYR A 245 37.18 13.45 25.39
C TYR A 245 38.47 13.26 26.19
N ASN A 246 38.32 12.86 27.46
CA ASN A 246 39.42 12.50 28.35
C ASN A 246 39.00 11.31 29.20
N ASN A 247 39.80 10.23 29.17
CA ASN A 247 39.52 8.98 29.85
C ASN A 247 39.46 9.11 31.39
N SER A 248 40.14 10.11 31.95
CA SER A 248 40.18 10.38 33.39
C SER A 248 39.06 11.31 33.86
N THR A 249 38.31 11.94 32.94
CA THR A 249 37.21 12.83 33.27
C THR A 249 35.93 12.04 33.52
N THR A 250 35.20 12.40 34.57
CA THR A 250 33.87 11.88 34.86
C THR A 250 32.81 12.76 34.22
N TYR A 251 32.02 12.19 33.34
CA TYR A 251 30.95 12.88 32.61
C TYR A 251 29.58 12.63 33.27
N SER A 252 28.75 13.67 33.34
CA SER A 252 27.33 13.54 33.68
C SER A 252 26.54 12.95 32.50
N ALA A 253 25.30 12.54 32.74
CA ALA A 253 24.37 12.27 31.66
C ALA A 253 24.24 13.52 30.77
N ASP A 254 24.01 13.30 29.48
CA ASP A 254 23.89 14.33 28.44
C ASP A 254 25.17 15.13 28.12
N ALA A 255 26.28 14.94 28.85
CA ALA A 255 27.54 15.58 28.53
C ALA A 255 28.03 15.16 27.13
N ILE A 256 28.49 16.14 26.34
CA ILE A 256 28.91 15.92 24.96
C ILE A 256 30.42 16.05 24.87
N VAL A 257 31.04 15.07 24.22
CA VAL A 257 32.47 15.04 23.94
C VAL A 257 32.73 14.90 22.45
N LEU A 258 33.81 15.51 21.99
CA LEU A 258 34.35 15.32 20.65
C LEU A 258 35.58 14.43 20.74
N ASP A 259 35.60 13.37 19.93
CA ASP A 259 36.76 12.49 19.79
C ASP A 259 36.89 12.04 18.33
N SER A 260 38.10 12.20 17.76
CA SER A 260 38.42 11.74 16.41
C SER A 260 37.43 12.20 15.33
N GLY A 261 36.88 13.41 15.49
CA GLY A 261 35.92 14.03 14.57
C GLY A 261 34.47 13.61 14.77
N ILE A 262 34.14 12.82 15.80
CA ILE A 262 32.79 12.34 16.09
C ILE A 262 32.33 12.86 17.45
N TYR A 263 31.08 13.32 17.50
CA TYR A 263 30.45 13.74 18.75
C TYR A 263 29.79 12.54 19.44
N TYR A 264 30.05 12.42 20.73
CA TYR A 264 29.43 11.41 21.60
C TYR A 264 28.74 12.08 22.77
N GLN A 265 27.56 11.60 23.12
CA GLN A 265 26.81 12.04 24.29
C GLN A 265 26.77 10.92 25.33
N SER A 266 27.06 11.27 26.57
CA SER A 266 27.01 10.36 27.69
C SER A 266 25.57 9.96 28.01
N MET A 267 25.32 8.66 28.10
CA MET A 267 24.01 8.06 28.40
C MET A 267 23.76 7.88 29.90
N SER A 268 24.78 8.09 30.73
CA SER A 268 24.69 7.91 32.18
C SER A 268 25.44 8.98 32.95
N ASP A 269 25.00 9.23 34.18
CA ASP A 269 25.80 9.97 35.15
C ASP A 269 27.05 9.16 35.55
N SER A 270 28.06 9.88 36.02
CA SER A 270 29.32 9.29 36.49
C SER A 270 30.03 8.41 35.45
N ASN A 271 29.88 8.72 34.16
CA ASN A 271 30.54 7.99 33.08
C ASN A 271 32.03 8.37 33.01
N GLN A 272 32.91 7.48 33.44
CA GLN A 272 34.36 7.67 33.45
C GLN A 272 35.04 6.43 32.87
N GLY A 273 36.11 6.60 32.09
CA GLY A 273 36.92 5.47 31.62
C GLY A 273 36.29 4.57 30.55
N ASN A 274 35.01 4.75 30.21
CA ASN A 274 34.31 3.89 29.26
C ASN A 274 34.68 4.23 27.80
N ALA A 275 34.85 3.17 26.99
CA ALA A 275 35.10 3.30 25.56
C ALA A 275 33.89 3.90 24.83
N ARG A 276 34.12 4.83 23.89
CA ARG A 276 33.07 5.51 23.11
C ARG A 276 32.30 4.57 22.17
N THR A 277 32.88 3.42 21.85
CA THR A 277 32.24 2.33 21.11
C THR A 277 31.20 1.55 21.94
N ASN A 278 31.16 1.77 23.26
CA ASN A 278 30.17 1.14 24.12
C ASN A 278 28.85 1.92 24.10
N GLU A 279 27.89 1.43 23.32
CA GLU A 279 26.56 2.03 23.11
C GLU A 279 25.69 2.11 24.37
N VAL A 280 26.07 1.42 25.46
CA VAL A 280 25.40 1.56 26.76
C VAL A 280 25.72 2.90 27.40
N PHE A 281 26.96 3.37 27.26
CA PHE A 281 27.46 4.59 27.90
C PHE A 281 27.51 5.79 26.96
N TRP A 282 27.63 5.55 25.65
CA TRP A 282 27.79 6.61 24.67
C TRP A 282 26.82 6.44 23.51
N ARG A 283 26.18 7.54 23.12
CA ARG A 283 25.42 7.66 21.88
C ARG A 283 26.15 8.59 20.92
N ILE A 284 26.18 8.24 19.65
CA ILE A 284 26.74 9.09 18.60
C ILE A 284 25.77 10.24 18.25
N LEU A 285 26.31 11.44 18.00
CA LEU A 285 25.58 12.58 17.45
C LEU A 285 26.17 12.95 16.09
N ARG A 286 25.29 13.20 15.13
CA ARG A 286 25.64 13.74 13.81
C ARG A 286 25.58 15.25 13.86
N SER A 287 26.54 15.91 13.22
CA SER A 287 26.53 17.35 13.02
C SER A 287 26.06 17.69 11.61
N TYR A 288 25.17 18.67 11.45
CA TYR A 288 24.81 19.22 10.14
C TYR A 288 25.11 20.72 10.03
N THR A 289 25.33 21.19 8.81
CA THR A 289 25.40 22.62 8.46
C THR A 289 24.19 23.03 7.61
N VAL A 290 23.95 24.31 7.40
CA VAL A 290 22.95 24.74 6.41
C VAL A 290 23.57 24.58 5.02
N TRP A 291 22.83 24.03 4.07
CA TRP A 291 23.29 23.94 2.69
C TRP A 291 23.60 25.34 2.16
N SER A 292 24.79 25.51 1.57
CA SER A 292 25.21 26.78 0.98
C SER A 292 25.02 26.79 -0.53
N SER A 293 24.60 27.93 -1.07
CA SER A 293 24.57 28.23 -2.50
C SER A 293 25.94 28.64 -3.05
N ASP A 294 26.97 28.79 -2.20
CA ASP A 294 28.31 29.18 -2.62
C ASP A 294 29.02 28.06 -3.38
N ALA A 295 29.46 28.35 -4.61
CA ALA A 295 30.08 27.37 -5.51
C ALA A 295 31.42 26.79 -5.00
N GLY A 296 32.05 27.41 -3.98
CA GLY A 296 33.31 26.95 -3.40
C GLY A 296 33.16 25.94 -2.26
N VAL A 297 31.93 25.68 -1.80
CA VAL A 297 31.70 24.76 -0.67
C VAL A 297 31.83 23.32 -1.14
N THR A 298 32.54 22.52 -0.37
CA THR A 298 32.72 21.09 -0.63
C THR A 298 31.99 20.26 0.42
N TYR A 299 31.37 19.18 -0.04
CA TYR A 299 30.71 18.20 0.82
C TYR A 299 31.50 16.91 0.71
N THR A 300 32.09 16.49 1.82
CA THR A 300 33.00 15.36 1.92
C THR A 300 32.27 14.09 2.38
N ILE A 301 32.87 12.96 2.04
CA ILE A 301 32.52 11.64 2.54
C ILE A 301 33.75 11.04 3.22
N ASP A 302 33.51 10.20 4.22
CA ASP A 302 34.53 9.34 4.82
C ASP A 302 34.23 7.91 4.39
N THR A 303 35.23 7.24 3.82
CA THR A 303 35.08 5.90 3.24
C THR A 303 35.00 4.81 4.29
N ASP A 304 35.53 5.07 5.49
CA ASP A 304 35.67 4.08 6.55
C ASP A 304 34.55 4.24 7.59
N ASP A 305 34.11 5.47 7.82
CA ASP A 305 33.05 5.78 8.77
C ASP A 305 32.02 6.77 8.19
N PRO A 306 30.89 6.26 7.63
CA PRO A 306 29.80 7.07 7.09
C PRO A 306 29.22 8.09 8.09
N ALA A 307 29.54 7.92 9.37
CA ALA A 307 29.32 8.89 10.43
C ALA A 307 29.78 10.31 10.15
N LYS A 308 30.90 10.43 9.45
CA LYS A 308 31.64 11.67 9.23
C LYS A 308 31.32 12.31 7.89
N ASN A 309 30.42 11.70 7.11
CA ASN A 309 29.93 12.31 5.88
C ASN A 309 29.30 13.66 6.17
N SER A 310 29.31 14.55 5.18
CA SER A 310 28.66 15.84 5.30
C SER A 310 27.13 15.69 5.42
N TYR A 311 26.57 16.32 6.45
CA TYR A 311 25.12 16.47 6.60
C TYR A 311 24.73 17.93 6.41
N VAL A 312 23.66 18.18 5.67
CA VAL A 312 23.15 19.53 5.40
C VAL A 312 21.65 19.64 5.60
N LEU A 313 21.20 20.79 6.08
CA LEU A 313 19.79 21.20 6.04
C LEU A 313 19.51 21.94 4.74
N HIS A 314 18.57 21.43 3.95
CA HIS A 314 18.07 22.04 2.72
C HIS A 314 16.57 21.77 2.60
N ASP A 315 15.76 22.80 2.34
CA ASP A 315 14.30 22.71 2.21
C ASP A 315 13.61 21.93 3.35
N ASN A 316 13.95 22.29 4.60
CA ASN A 316 13.46 21.68 5.84
C ASN A 316 13.73 20.17 5.96
N THR A 317 14.66 19.63 5.17
CA THR A 317 15.06 18.23 5.19
C THR A 317 16.57 18.13 5.46
N ILE A 318 16.96 17.18 6.31
CA ILE A 318 18.37 16.86 6.51
C ILE A 318 18.79 15.83 5.47
N TRP A 319 19.89 16.13 4.78
CA TRP A 319 20.49 15.32 3.75
C TRP A 319 21.89 14.88 4.16
N ARG A 320 22.30 13.70 3.73
CA ARG A 320 23.63 13.14 3.89
C ARG A 320 24.27 12.98 2.50
N ALA A 321 25.51 13.42 2.36
CA ALA A 321 26.29 13.18 1.17
C ALA A 321 26.61 11.68 1.02
N LEU A 322 26.30 11.13 -0.15
CA LEU A 322 26.67 9.77 -0.55
C LEU A 322 27.96 9.74 -1.37
N ILE A 323 28.24 10.82 -2.11
CA ILE A 323 29.41 10.98 -2.96
C ILE A 323 30.01 12.35 -2.67
N GLY A 324 31.33 12.41 -2.44
CA GLY A 324 32.04 13.66 -2.22
C GLY A 324 32.03 14.54 -3.46
N HIS A 325 31.66 15.82 -3.32
CA HIS A 325 31.56 16.75 -4.45
C HIS A 325 31.73 18.21 -4.02
N THR A 326 31.99 19.08 -5.00
CA THR A 326 31.91 20.53 -4.82
C THR A 326 30.51 20.99 -5.21
N ARG A 327 29.96 21.99 -4.52
CA ARG A 327 28.62 22.51 -4.76
C ARG A 327 28.44 22.89 -6.24
N SER A 328 27.34 22.39 -6.82
CA SER A 328 26.89 22.70 -8.18
C SER A 328 25.36 22.80 -8.20
N ALA A 329 24.80 23.67 -9.04
CA ALA A 329 23.35 23.82 -9.20
C ALA A 329 22.66 22.55 -9.76
N THR A 330 23.42 21.64 -10.35
CA THR A 330 22.92 20.34 -10.86
C THR A 330 23.01 19.21 -9.83
N ILE A 331 23.55 19.49 -8.64
CA ILE A 331 23.85 18.49 -7.59
C ILE A 331 23.24 18.96 -6.26
N GLU A 332 22.10 19.62 -6.32
CA GLU A 332 21.38 20.06 -5.11
C GLU A 332 20.75 18.85 -4.39
N PRO A 333 20.56 18.92 -3.06
CA PRO A 333 19.93 17.82 -2.33
C PRO A 333 18.49 17.59 -2.77
N ASP A 334 18.22 16.40 -3.29
CA ASP A 334 16.91 15.97 -3.81
C ASP A 334 16.71 14.47 -3.56
N PHE A 335 15.46 14.01 -3.53
CA PHE A 335 15.09 12.61 -3.33
C PHE A 335 15.56 11.68 -4.46
N ASP A 336 15.69 12.19 -5.68
CA ASP A 336 16.15 11.44 -6.86
C ASP A 336 17.66 11.61 -7.14
N SER A 337 18.39 12.26 -6.21
CA SER A 337 19.82 12.54 -6.37
C SER A 337 20.70 11.31 -6.07
N PRO A 338 21.71 11.00 -6.90
CA PRO A 338 22.71 9.99 -6.56
C PRO A 338 23.76 10.51 -5.55
N TYR A 339 23.82 11.83 -5.32
CA TYR A 339 24.80 12.44 -4.42
C TYR A 339 24.28 12.62 -3.00
N TRP A 340 22.96 12.63 -2.82
CA TRP A 340 22.31 12.94 -1.57
C TRP A 340 21.28 11.88 -1.21
N ALA A 341 21.31 11.44 0.05
CA ALA A 341 20.20 10.70 0.63
C ALA A 341 19.60 11.52 1.76
N ARG A 342 18.28 11.43 1.92
CA ARG A 342 17.64 11.92 3.14
C ARG A 342 18.28 11.24 4.35
N ALA A 343 18.66 12.03 5.35
CA ALA A 343 19.36 11.53 6.53
C ALA A 343 18.45 11.45 7.77
N ASP A 344 17.46 12.36 7.89
CA ASP A 344 16.43 12.23 8.93
C ASP A 344 15.45 11.12 8.52
N ILE A 345 15.59 9.94 9.10
CA ILE A 345 14.78 8.75 8.80
C ILE A 345 14.34 8.08 10.12
N CYS A 346 13.12 7.56 10.16
CA CYS A 346 12.61 6.85 11.34
C CYS A 346 13.15 5.42 11.42
N GLY A 347 13.79 5.06 12.55
CA GLY A 347 14.28 3.72 12.87
C GLY A 347 13.22 2.64 13.12
N LYS A 348 11.93 2.96 12.90
CA LYS A 348 10.77 2.05 12.97
C LYS A 348 10.54 1.37 14.32
N LEU A 349 11.29 1.65 15.37
CA LEU A 349 11.00 1.15 16.71
C LEU A 349 10.08 2.11 17.46
N ILE A 350 9.32 1.59 18.44
CA ILE A 350 8.60 2.46 19.37
C ILE A 350 9.57 3.40 20.11
N LYS A 351 10.79 2.95 20.40
CA LYS A 351 11.88 3.81 20.92
C LYS A 351 12.15 4.99 19.98
N SER A 352 12.23 4.76 18.67
CA SER A 352 12.44 5.81 17.66
C SER A 352 11.33 6.86 17.65
N CYS A 353 10.08 6.42 17.87
CA CYS A 353 8.96 7.33 18.04
C CYS A 353 9.07 8.15 19.33
N LYS A 354 9.51 7.55 20.44
CA LYS A 354 9.76 8.27 21.70
C LYS A 354 10.85 9.31 21.56
N SER A 355 11.96 8.97 20.89
CA SER A 355 13.07 9.91 20.62
C SER A 355 12.61 11.19 19.94
N ARG A 356 11.55 11.11 19.13
CA ARG A 356 10.95 12.23 18.42
C ARG A 356 9.86 12.93 19.23
N TYR A 357 8.74 12.23 19.48
CA TYR A 357 7.55 12.84 20.11
C TYR A 357 7.72 13.15 21.59
N GLN A 358 8.70 12.54 22.25
CA GLN A 358 9.01 12.73 23.67
C GLN A 358 10.42 13.29 23.86
N ALA A 359 11.04 13.89 22.83
CA ALA A 359 12.38 14.46 22.99
C ALA A 359 12.36 15.58 24.04
N ARG A 360 13.42 15.63 24.85
CA ARG A 360 13.74 16.73 25.76
C ARG A 360 15.02 17.39 25.32
N GLY A 361 15.21 18.67 25.63
CA GLY A 361 16.47 19.36 25.37
C GLY A 361 17.45 19.12 26.50
N THR A 362 18.75 19.02 26.20
CA THR A 362 19.82 19.15 27.21
C THR A 362 19.99 20.58 27.70
N ASN A 363 19.36 21.53 26.99
CA ASN A 363 19.43 22.96 27.21
C ASN A 363 18.06 23.61 26.93
N SER A 364 17.98 24.91 27.15
CA SER A 364 16.82 25.74 26.77
C SER A 364 16.88 26.23 25.32
N ASN A 365 17.73 25.65 24.46
CA ASN A 365 17.82 26.06 23.07
C ASN A 365 16.52 25.74 22.34
N THR A 366 16.22 26.53 21.32
CA THR A 366 15.01 26.44 20.52
C THR A 366 15.38 26.44 19.03
N GLY A 367 14.40 26.30 18.16
CA GLY A 367 14.63 26.27 16.72
C GLY A 367 15.56 25.13 16.30
N THR A 368 16.60 25.46 15.53
CA THR A 368 17.55 24.48 14.97
C THR A 368 18.73 24.16 15.89
N ASP A 369 18.91 24.91 16.98
CA ASP A 369 20.02 24.74 17.94
C ASP A 369 19.66 23.79 19.10
N PHE A 370 18.47 23.18 19.07
CA PHE A 370 18.00 22.22 20.06
C PHE A 370 18.84 20.94 20.04
N ILE A 371 19.26 20.50 21.22
CA ILE A 371 20.06 19.27 21.38
C ILE A 371 19.25 18.24 22.17
N PRO A 372 18.89 17.09 21.58
CA PRO A 372 18.12 16.07 22.28
C PRO A 372 18.89 15.46 23.47
N SER A 373 18.24 15.43 24.63
CA SER A 373 18.64 14.66 25.81
C SER A 373 18.54 13.16 25.53
N THR A 374 19.26 12.40 26.33
CA THR A 374 19.19 10.94 26.43
C THR A 374 17.92 10.47 27.14
N THR A 375 17.24 11.37 27.86
CA THR A 375 15.99 11.11 28.57
C THR A 375 14.76 11.60 27.80
N PHE A 376 13.62 10.92 27.99
CA PHE A 376 12.36 11.27 27.34
C PHE A 376 11.41 12.01 28.27
N SER A 377 10.59 12.89 27.70
CA SER A 377 9.51 13.56 28.39
C SER A 377 8.40 12.57 28.71
N THR A 378 8.07 12.43 30.00
CA THR A 378 6.95 11.60 30.47
C THR A 378 5.59 12.30 30.32
N ALA A 379 5.59 13.62 30.10
CA ALA A 379 4.37 14.40 29.90
C ALA A 379 3.82 14.32 28.46
N ALA A 380 4.68 14.04 27.48
CA ALA A 380 4.29 13.91 26.09
C ALA A 380 3.82 12.48 25.80
N VAL A 381 2.65 12.34 25.18
CA VAL A 381 2.11 11.03 24.77
C VAL A 381 2.41 10.82 23.29
N LEU A 382 2.72 9.58 22.91
CA LEU A 382 2.79 9.24 21.48
C LEU A 382 1.40 9.49 20.86
N PRO A 383 1.31 10.12 19.67
CA PRO A 383 0.02 10.42 19.04
C PRO A 383 -0.72 9.17 18.53
N PHE A 384 -0.15 7.99 18.78
CA PHE A 384 -0.60 6.71 18.30
C PHE A 384 -0.26 5.62 19.32
N GLY A 385 -0.88 4.45 19.20
CA GLY A 385 -0.68 3.34 20.14
C GLY A 385 -1.70 3.30 21.29
N GLY A 386 -2.71 4.18 21.28
CA GLY A 386 -3.94 3.93 22.02
C GLY A 386 -4.70 2.80 21.34
N PHE A 387 -4.69 1.60 21.92
CA PHE A 387 -5.62 0.57 21.49
C PHE A 387 -7.05 1.11 21.68
N PRO A 388 -7.96 0.93 20.71
CA PRO A 388 -9.36 1.31 20.86
C PRO A 388 -10.04 0.75 22.13
N GLY A 389 -9.48 -0.32 22.73
CA GLY A 389 -9.95 -0.91 23.98
C GLY A 389 -9.24 -0.48 25.27
N SER A 390 -8.19 0.36 25.22
CA SER A 390 -7.44 0.73 26.44
C SER A 390 -7.82 2.08 27.05
N ARG A 391 -8.69 2.86 26.37
CA ARG A 391 -9.39 3.96 27.04
C ARG A 391 -10.52 3.34 27.85
N LYS A 392 -10.25 3.00 29.11
CA LYS A 392 -11.33 2.85 30.09
C LYS A 392 -12.04 4.21 30.13
N PHE A 393 -13.20 4.30 29.48
CA PHE A 393 -14.18 5.33 29.79
C PHE A 393 -14.43 5.20 31.29
N ARG A 394 -14.02 6.22 32.03
CA ARG A 394 -14.23 6.32 33.46
C ARG A 394 -15.37 7.28 33.71
#